data_AF-A0AAU3R8S2-F1
#
_entry.id   AF-A0AAU3R8S2-F1
#
_cell.length_a   1.000
_cell.length_b   1.000
_cell.length_c   1.000
_cell.angle_alpha   90.00
_cell.angle_beta   90.00
_cell.angle_gamma   90.00
#
_symmetry.space_group_name_H-M   'P 1'
#
loop_
_entity.id
_entity.type
_entity.pdbx_description
1 polymer ?
#
loop_
_entity_poly.entity_id
_entity_poly.type
_entity_poly.pdbx_seq_one_letter_code
_entity_poly.pdbx_strand_id
1 'polypeptide(L)'
;MARLEYRINGEHFRTQKALRERIQGIMNSYRFDEVVGEADEEFLRDLITLHPDYEEKAGLGVGGFVVVRTEWNNRGLMLVRIDGSDIDISWQDCLKATPHGRQVDGCLRRAVKPQVLAVLTEAFAHGPVVCAVTGDSIASPREADVDHYQPVFKELAASFIQEHGGLEAFVISPDKAAGFSVAELENAALVTDWQEYHRKHANLRVVTKHANRSILRRKARDE
;
A
#
# COMPACT_ATOMS: atom_id res chain seq x y z
N MET A 1 -17.66 -20.01 -16.91
CA MET A 1 -16.81 -19.10 -16.11
C MET A 1 -16.65 -17.81 -16.89
N ALA A 2 -17.02 -16.67 -16.32
CA ALA A 2 -16.77 -15.39 -16.97
C ALA A 2 -15.26 -15.22 -17.18
N ARG A 3 -14.84 -14.83 -18.38
CA ARG A 3 -13.45 -14.59 -18.70
C ARG A 3 -13.05 -13.30 -17.96
N LEU A 4 -12.09 -13.38 -17.04
CA LEU A 4 -11.52 -12.21 -16.39
C LEU A 4 -10.91 -11.31 -17.47
N GLU A 5 -11.50 -10.13 -17.63
CA GLU A 5 -10.95 -9.07 -18.48
C GLU A 5 -10.21 -8.08 -17.58
N TYR A 6 -9.05 -7.60 -18.04
CA TYR A 6 -8.24 -6.64 -17.31
C TYR A 6 -8.35 -5.29 -17.99
N ARG A 7 -8.50 -4.23 -17.20
CA ARG A 7 -8.47 -2.85 -17.68
C ARG A 7 -7.53 -2.05 -16.79
N ILE A 8 -6.49 -1.48 -17.39
CA ILE A 8 -5.42 -0.74 -16.69
C ILE A 8 -5.15 0.52 -17.51
N ASN A 9 -5.29 1.71 -16.92
CA ASN A 9 -5.13 3.00 -17.60
C ASN A 9 -5.84 3.08 -18.96
N GLY A 10 -7.10 2.65 -19.01
CA GLY A 10 -7.91 2.61 -20.24
C GLY A 10 -7.56 1.51 -21.25
N GLU A 11 -6.44 0.80 -21.09
CA GLU A 11 -6.06 -0.35 -21.94
C GLU A 11 -6.87 -1.61 -21.55
N HIS A 12 -7.36 -2.37 -22.53
CA HIS A 12 -8.15 -3.61 -22.31
C HIS A 12 -7.36 -4.87 -22.68
N PHE A 13 -7.31 -5.83 -21.76
CA PHE A 13 -6.67 -7.13 -21.98
C PHE A 13 -7.65 -8.28 -21.73
N ARG A 14 -7.86 -9.10 -22.77
CA ARG A 14 -8.74 -10.28 -22.72
C ARG A 14 -8.15 -11.47 -21.95
N THR A 15 -6.87 -11.41 -21.59
CA THR A 15 -6.17 -12.48 -20.87
C THR A 15 -5.07 -11.91 -19.98
N GLN A 16 -4.78 -12.61 -18.89
CA GLN A 16 -3.64 -12.31 -18.03
C GLN A 16 -2.31 -12.38 -18.80
N LYS A 17 -2.23 -13.25 -19.82
CA LYS A 17 -1.05 -13.36 -20.70
C LYS A 17 -0.79 -12.05 -21.45
N ALA A 18 -1.81 -11.47 -22.06
CA ALA A 18 -1.68 -10.20 -22.79
C ALA A 18 -1.29 -9.04 -21.85
N LEU A 19 -1.88 -8.98 -20.64
CA LEU A 19 -1.48 -8.01 -19.63
C LEU A 19 0.00 -8.20 -19.21
N ARG A 20 0.43 -9.44 -18.99
CA ARG A 20 1.82 -9.76 -18.68
C ARG A 20 2.77 -9.32 -19.79
N GLU A 21 2.42 -9.55 -21.05
CA GLU A 21 3.22 -9.13 -22.20
C GLU A 21 3.36 -7.61 -22.27
N ARG A 22 2.28 -6.84 -21.99
CA ARG A 22 2.36 -5.37 -21.88
C ARG A 22 3.32 -4.93 -20.77
N ILE A 23 3.21 -5.51 -19.57
CA ILE A 23 4.09 -5.18 -18.44
C ILE A 23 5.55 -5.50 -18.78
N GLN A 24 5.81 -6.68 -19.36
CA GLN A 24 7.16 -7.06 -19.80
C GLN A 24 7.70 -6.13 -20.88
N GLY A 25 6.83 -5.66 -21.79
CA GLY A 25 7.15 -4.62 -22.77
C GLY A 25 7.65 -3.34 -22.10
N ILE A 26 6.95 -2.85 -21.08
CA ILE A 26 7.42 -1.73 -20.25
C ILE A 26 8.79 -2.05 -19.67
N MET A 27 8.92 -3.12 -18.89
CA MET A 27 10.16 -3.46 -18.18
C MET A 27 11.39 -3.55 -19.10
N ASN A 28 11.21 -4.01 -20.35
CA ASN A 28 12.28 -4.18 -21.32
C ASN A 28 12.65 -2.90 -22.07
N SER A 29 11.76 -1.91 -22.13
CA SER A 29 11.99 -0.63 -22.81
C SER A 29 12.94 0.31 -22.07
N TYR A 30 13.10 0.12 -20.75
CA TYR A 30 13.98 0.94 -19.91
C TYR A 30 15.30 0.21 -19.62
N ARG A 31 16.37 0.98 -19.38
CA ARG A 31 17.64 0.50 -18.82
C ARG A 31 17.50 0.26 -17.32
N PHE A 32 18.50 -0.36 -16.73
CA PHE A 32 18.58 -0.42 -15.27
C PHE A 32 18.83 0.97 -14.70
N ASP A 33 18.18 1.25 -13.57
CA ASP A 33 18.20 2.52 -12.84
C ASP A 33 17.61 3.70 -13.63
N GLU A 34 16.86 3.40 -14.70
CA GLU A 34 16.13 4.39 -15.48
C GLU A 34 14.73 4.63 -14.90
N VAL A 35 14.39 5.90 -14.75
CA VAL A 35 13.04 6.35 -14.35
C VAL A 35 12.07 6.05 -15.48
N VAL A 36 10.92 5.46 -15.15
CA VAL A 36 9.86 5.18 -16.11
C VAL A 36 9.26 6.49 -16.62
N GLY A 37 9.05 6.59 -17.94
CA GLY A 37 8.46 7.79 -18.54
C GLY A 37 6.96 7.90 -18.28
N GLU A 38 6.43 9.13 -18.37
CA GLU A 38 5.05 9.49 -18.01
C GLU A 38 3.98 8.54 -18.55
N ALA A 39 4.04 8.19 -19.85
CA ALA A 39 3.04 7.33 -20.49
C ALA A 39 2.97 5.91 -19.89
N ASP A 40 4.12 5.30 -19.57
CA ASP A 40 4.13 3.99 -18.92
C ASP A 40 3.95 4.10 -17.40
N GLU A 41 4.33 5.24 -16.80
CA GLU A 41 4.11 5.52 -15.39
C GLU A 41 2.63 5.52 -15.04
N GLU A 42 1.77 6.17 -15.83
CA GLU A 42 0.31 6.16 -15.62
C GLU A 42 -0.25 4.74 -15.63
N PHE A 43 0.18 3.92 -16.59
CA PHE A 43 -0.18 2.50 -16.63
C PHE A 43 0.27 1.76 -15.36
N LEU A 44 1.51 1.98 -14.91
CA LEU A 44 2.03 1.36 -13.71
C LEU A 44 1.31 1.83 -12.44
N ARG A 45 0.91 3.10 -12.36
CA ARG A 45 0.13 3.66 -11.24
C ARG A 45 -1.18 2.89 -11.06
N ASP A 46 -1.91 2.66 -12.14
CA ASP A 46 -3.14 1.87 -12.11
C ASP A 46 -2.85 0.41 -11.77
N LEU A 47 -1.83 -0.19 -12.39
CA LEU A 47 -1.45 -1.59 -12.15
C LEU A 47 -1.14 -1.88 -10.68
N ILE A 48 -0.37 -1.01 -10.01
CA ILE A 48 0.05 -1.27 -8.63
C ILE A 48 -1.09 -1.16 -7.63
N THR A 49 -2.22 -0.52 -7.97
CA THR A 49 -3.41 -0.51 -7.08
C THR A 49 -3.95 -1.93 -6.85
N LEU A 50 -3.66 -2.86 -7.77
CA LEU A 50 -3.98 -4.28 -7.66
C LEU A 50 -3.04 -5.05 -6.74
N HIS A 51 -1.92 -4.44 -6.34
CA HIS A 51 -0.98 -5.10 -5.45
C HIS A 51 -1.66 -5.34 -4.09
N PRO A 52 -1.64 -6.56 -3.53
CA PRO A 52 -2.28 -6.87 -2.25
C PRO A 52 -1.88 -5.96 -1.09
N ASP A 53 -0.62 -5.52 -1.11
CA ASP A 53 -0.03 -4.62 -0.11
C ASP A 53 0.10 -3.16 -0.62
N TYR A 54 -0.74 -2.75 -1.58
CA TYR A 54 -0.68 -1.42 -2.21
C TYR A 54 -0.64 -0.28 -1.20
N GLU A 55 -1.55 -0.24 -0.22
CA GLU A 55 -1.61 0.87 0.76
C GLU A 55 -0.31 1.00 1.55
N GLU A 56 0.30 -0.13 1.90
CA GLU A 56 1.56 -0.17 2.64
C GLU A 56 2.76 0.21 1.75
N LYS A 57 2.75 -0.25 0.49
CA LYS A 57 3.81 0.01 -0.51
C LYS A 57 3.78 1.45 -1.05
N ALA A 58 2.61 2.02 -1.25
CA ALA A 58 2.44 3.42 -1.64
C ALA A 58 2.79 4.39 -0.51
N GLY A 59 2.50 4.01 0.75
CA GLY A 59 2.75 4.88 1.91
C GLY A 59 2.06 6.23 1.77
N LEU A 60 2.82 7.33 1.82
CA LEU A 60 2.30 8.69 1.65
C LEU A 60 1.78 8.96 0.23
N GLY A 61 2.20 8.17 -0.75
CA GLY A 61 1.79 8.29 -2.15
C GLY A 61 2.93 7.94 -3.10
N VAL A 62 2.58 7.67 -4.34
CA VAL A 62 3.52 7.23 -5.38
C VAL A 62 4.07 8.44 -6.12
N GLY A 63 5.39 8.59 -6.09
CA GLY A 63 6.14 9.64 -6.78
C GLY A 63 6.58 9.22 -8.20
N GLY A 64 6.83 7.94 -8.44
CA GLY A 64 7.18 7.39 -9.75
C GLY A 64 7.72 5.97 -9.66
N PHE A 65 8.32 5.49 -10.74
CA PHE A 65 8.91 4.15 -10.80
C PHE A 65 10.29 4.14 -11.45
N VAL A 66 11.11 3.17 -11.05
CA VAL A 66 12.43 2.91 -11.61
C VAL A 66 12.54 1.43 -11.96
N VAL A 67 13.09 1.13 -13.14
CA VAL A 67 13.42 -0.26 -13.50
C VAL A 67 14.77 -0.61 -12.93
N VAL A 68 14.82 -1.58 -12.02
CA VAL A 68 16.03 -1.95 -11.28
C VAL A 68 16.50 -3.36 -11.64
N ARG A 69 17.76 -3.66 -11.36
CA ARG A 69 18.28 -5.04 -11.39
C ARG A 69 18.01 -5.69 -10.04
N THR A 70 17.32 -6.83 -10.02
CA THR A 70 17.12 -7.60 -8.79
C THR A 70 18.38 -8.36 -8.40
N GLU A 71 18.44 -8.86 -7.16
CA GLU A 71 19.52 -9.72 -6.67
C GLU A 71 19.74 -10.98 -7.54
N TRP A 72 18.69 -11.44 -8.23
CA TRP A 72 18.70 -12.58 -9.14
C TRP A 72 19.00 -12.21 -10.59
N ASN A 73 19.54 -11.01 -10.83
CA ASN A 73 19.91 -10.49 -12.15
C ASN A 73 18.73 -10.32 -13.13
N ASN A 74 17.49 -10.26 -12.61
CA ASN A 74 16.28 -10.01 -13.39
C ASN A 74 15.91 -8.51 -13.39
N ARG A 75 15.01 -8.10 -14.28
CA ARG A 75 14.40 -6.77 -14.25
C ARG A 75 13.29 -6.71 -13.19
N GLY A 76 13.46 -5.84 -12.21
CA GLY A 76 12.50 -5.55 -11.14
C GLY A 76 11.93 -4.14 -11.26
N LEU A 77 10.83 -3.88 -10.56
CA LEU A 77 10.22 -2.57 -10.50
C LEU A 77 10.40 -2.01 -9.08
N MET A 78 10.90 -0.79 -8.99
CA MET A 78 11.02 -0.05 -7.74
C MET A 78 10.02 1.10 -7.75
N LEU A 79 9.20 1.21 -6.70
CA LEU A 79 8.27 2.31 -6.49
C LEU A 79 8.99 3.39 -5.68
N VAL A 80 9.08 4.59 -6.23
CA VAL A 80 9.57 5.77 -5.54
C VAL A 80 8.36 6.51 -4.98
N ARG A 81 8.34 6.79 -3.68
CA ARG A 81 7.26 7.52 -3.01
C ARG A 81 7.45 9.02 -3.15
N ILE A 82 6.40 9.80 -2.91
CA ILE A 82 6.44 11.29 -2.96
C ILE A 82 7.53 11.88 -2.03
N ASP A 83 7.80 11.18 -0.94
CA ASP A 83 8.83 11.59 0.03
C ASP A 83 10.27 11.28 -0.42
N GLY A 84 10.44 10.57 -1.53
CA GLY A 84 11.74 10.17 -2.10
C GLY A 84 12.26 8.82 -1.61
N SER A 85 11.61 8.18 -0.62
CA SER A 85 11.94 6.80 -0.27
C SER A 85 11.41 5.83 -1.30
N ASP A 86 12.08 4.70 -1.45
CA ASP A 86 11.71 3.67 -2.39
C ASP A 86 11.37 2.34 -1.72
N ILE A 87 10.75 1.45 -2.49
CA ILE A 87 10.47 0.07 -2.11
C ILE A 87 10.37 -0.79 -3.37
N ASP A 88 10.85 -2.03 -3.29
CA ASP A 88 10.66 -3.02 -4.35
C ASP A 88 9.18 -3.38 -4.51
N ILE A 89 8.73 -3.57 -5.75
CA ILE A 89 7.38 -4.04 -6.08
C ILE A 89 7.48 -5.24 -7.01
N SER A 90 6.80 -6.31 -6.63
CA SER A 90 6.55 -7.46 -7.50
C SER A 90 5.30 -7.16 -8.34
N TRP A 91 5.50 -6.72 -9.58
CA TRP A 91 4.37 -6.50 -10.52
C TRP A 91 3.61 -7.81 -10.80
N GLN A 92 4.26 -8.96 -10.61
CA GLN A 92 3.63 -10.28 -10.70
C GLN A 92 2.55 -10.48 -9.64
N ASP A 93 2.70 -9.87 -8.46
CA ASP A 93 1.70 -9.96 -7.39
C ASP A 93 0.44 -9.17 -7.73
N CYS A 94 0.54 -8.11 -8.53
CA CYS A 94 -0.63 -7.40 -9.10
C CYS A 94 -1.49 -8.29 -10.01
N LEU A 95 -0.93 -9.41 -10.51
CA LEU A 95 -1.65 -10.34 -11.38
C LEU A 95 -2.31 -11.50 -10.61
N LYS A 96 -2.06 -11.63 -9.31
CA LYS A 96 -2.61 -12.71 -8.48
C LYS A 96 -3.96 -12.30 -7.90
N ALA A 97 -4.82 -13.28 -7.63
CA ALA A 97 -6.02 -13.03 -6.86
C ALA A 97 -5.64 -12.64 -5.43
N THR A 98 -6.07 -11.46 -4.99
CA THR A 98 -5.89 -11.02 -3.60
C THR A 98 -6.96 -11.67 -2.72
N PRO A 99 -6.59 -12.41 -1.65
CA PRO A 99 -7.56 -12.98 -0.72
C PRO A 99 -8.45 -11.91 -0.10
N HIS A 100 -9.73 -12.23 0.13
CA HIS A 100 -10.73 -11.30 0.67
C HIS A 100 -10.25 -10.53 1.91
N GLY A 101 -9.65 -11.25 2.88
CA GLY A 101 -9.07 -10.63 4.08
C GLY A 101 -8.07 -9.51 3.80
N ARG A 102 -7.15 -9.71 2.83
CA ARG A 102 -6.19 -8.67 2.43
C ARG A 102 -6.86 -7.49 1.73
N GLN A 103 -7.92 -7.73 0.96
CA GLN A 103 -8.68 -6.65 0.34
C GLN A 103 -9.31 -5.77 1.43
N VAL A 104 -9.96 -6.40 2.41
CA VAL A 104 -10.54 -5.71 3.57
C VAL A 104 -9.47 -4.94 4.35
N ASP A 105 -8.32 -5.54 4.65
CA ASP A 105 -7.20 -4.82 5.29
C ASP A 105 -6.79 -3.56 4.51
N GLY A 106 -6.69 -3.66 3.18
CA GLY A 106 -6.39 -2.52 2.31
C GLY A 106 -7.42 -1.40 2.44
N CYS A 107 -8.71 -1.73 2.41
CA CYS A 107 -9.78 -0.76 2.62
C CYS A 107 -9.70 -0.11 3.99
N LEU A 108 -9.47 -0.90 5.05
CA LEU A 108 -9.35 -0.40 6.41
C LEU A 108 -8.13 0.52 6.56
N ARG A 109 -6.96 0.17 6.01
CA ARG A 109 -5.76 1.04 6.02
C ARG A 109 -6.06 2.37 5.33
N ARG A 110 -6.69 2.34 4.15
CA ARG A 110 -7.04 3.54 3.39
C ARG A 110 -7.99 4.45 4.16
N ALA A 111 -9.02 3.87 4.76
CA ALA A 111 -10.03 4.61 5.52
C ALA A 111 -9.43 5.43 6.67
N VAL A 112 -8.34 4.97 7.29
CA VAL A 112 -7.66 5.66 8.41
C VAL A 112 -6.40 6.42 8.00
N LYS A 113 -6.03 6.39 6.72
CA LYS A 113 -4.87 7.12 6.20
C LYS A 113 -4.87 8.61 6.58
N PRO A 114 -5.99 9.35 6.54
CA PRO A 114 -6.02 10.74 7.00
C PRO A 114 -5.65 10.91 8.49
N GLN A 115 -6.01 9.93 9.35
CA GLN A 115 -5.70 9.98 10.78
C GLN A 115 -4.20 9.77 11.02
N VAL A 116 -3.59 8.84 10.29
CA VAL A 116 -2.13 8.60 10.30
C VAL A 116 -1.37 9.84 9.83
N LEU A 117 -1.83 10.48 8.74
CA LEU A 117 -1.22 11.70 8.23
C LEU A 117 -1.34 12.88 9.21
N ALA A 118 -2.46 12.97 9.94
CA ALA A 118 -2.65 13.99 10.97
C ALA A 118 -1.62 13.87 12.10
N VAL A 119 -1.37 12.65 12.60
CA VAL A 119 -0.32 12.40 13.62
C VAL A 119 1.05 12.83 13.12
N LEU A 120 1.38 12.50 11.87
CA LEU A 120 2.67 12.90 11.29
C LEU A 120 2.76 14.43 11.17
N THR A 121 1.69 15.08 10.73
CA THR A 121 1.64 16.54 10.58
C THR A 121 1.79 17.25 11.92
N GLU A 122 1.06 16.79 12.94
CA GLU A 122 1.08 17.35 14.29
C GLU A 122 2.45 17.18 14.96
N ALA A 123 3.05 15.99 14.86
CA ALA A 123 4.33 15.70 15.48
C ALA A 123 5.44 16.65 15.02
N PHE A 124 5.46 16.99 13.73
CA PHE A 124 6.48 17.86 13.13
C PHE A 124 6.12 19.36 13.16
N ALA A 125 4.98 19.75 13.72
CA ALA A 125 4.54 21.15 13.77
C ALA A 125 5.52 22.07 14.55
N HIS A 126 6.34 21.49 15.44
CA HIS A 126 7.26 22.23 16.31
C HIS A 126 8.74 21.88 16.06
N GLY A 127 9.05 21.20 14.94
CA GLY A 127 10.43 20.85 14.55
C GLY A 127 10.69 19.33 14.52
N PRO A 128 11.97 18.93 14.59
CA PRO A 128 12.37 17.52 14.57
C PRO A 128 11.72 16.69 15.68
N VAL A 129 11.42 15.42 15.37
CA VAL A 129 10.76 14.46 16.28
C VAL A 129 11.74 13.36 16.65
N VAL A 130 11.63 12.78 17.85
CA VAL A 130 12.43 11.62 18.25
C VAL A 130 11.71 10.33 17.89
N CYS A 131 12.42 9.39 17.29
CA CYS A 131 11.89 8.06 16.99
C CYS A 131 11.52 7.31 18.27
N ALA A 132 10.25 6.90 18.38
CA ALA A 132 9.76 6.17 19.54
C ALA A 132 10.33 4.75 19.71
N VAL A 133 11.10 4.24 18.72
CA VAL A 133 11.72 2.91 18.75
C VAL A 133 13.22 2.98 18.97
N THR A 134 13.93 3.85 18.24
CA THR A 134 15.41 3.90 18.29
C THR A 134 15.94 5.05 19.15
N GLY A 135 15.14 6.07 19.43
CA GLY A 135 15.58 7.30 20.09
C GLY A 135 16.31 8.28 19.17
N ASP A 136 16.44 7.97 17.87
CA ASP A 136 17.11 8.85 16.90
C ASP A 136 16.26 10.10 16.60
N SER A 137 16.93 11.23 16.36
CA SER A 137 16.28 12.44 15.85
C SER A 137 15.86 12.25 14.39
N ILE A 138 14.63 12.65 14.07
CA ILE A 138 14.04 12.63 12.74
C ILE A 138 13.84 14.08 12.31
N ALA A 139 14.60 14.53 11.31
CA ALA A 139 14.63 15.93 10.93
C ALA A 139 13.43 16.34 10.06
N SER A 140 12.83 15.39 9.34
CA SER A 140 11.75 15.65 8.39
C SER A 140 10.66 14.57 8.42
N PRO A 141 9.39 14.92 8.16
CA PRO A 141 8.33 13.93 7.92
C PRO A 141 8.66 12.92 6.83
N ARG A 142 9.55 13.27 5.88
CA ARG A 142 10.02 12.39 4.82
C ARG A 142 10.88 11.22 5.33
N GLU A 143 11.37 11.28 6.55
CA GLU A 143 12.22 10.25 7.17
C GLU A 143 11.46 9.40 8.20
N ALA A 144 10.21 9.78 8.48
CA ALA A 144 9.33 9.13 9.43
C ALA A 144 8.31 8.21 8.74
N ASP A 145 7.87 7.21 9.49
CA ASP A 145 6.59 6.52 9.32
C ASP A 145 5.80 6.66 10.63
N VAL A 146 4.49 6.39 10.58
CA VAL A 146 3.65 6.26 11.78
C VAL A 146 3.33 4.77 11.97
N ASP A 147 3.62 4.28 13.17
CA ASP A 147 3.45 2.88 13.57
C ASP A 147 2.24 2.73 14.49
N HIS A 148 1.46 1.66 14.26
CA HIS A 148 0.41 1.20 15.17
C HIS A 148 1.05 0.34 16.24
N TYR A 149 1.01 0.78 17.50
CA TYR A 149 1.73 0.13 18.58
C TYR A 149 0.82 -0.24 19.74
N GLN A 150 0.69 -1.54 20.01
CA GLN A 150 -0.06 -2.07 21.16
C GLN A 150 -1.49 -1.48 21.26
N PRO A 151 -2.40 -1.85 20.34
CA PRO A 151 -2.29 -2.97 19.41
C PRO A 151 -1.67 -2.57 18.06
N VAL A 152 -1.07 -3.55 17.36
CA VAL A 152 -0.66 -3.35 15.97
C VAL A 152 -1.87 -3.30 15.05
N PHE A 153 -1.71 -2.75 13.83
CA PHE A 153 -2.82 -2.59 12.87
C PHE A 153 -3.62 -3.88 12.68
N LYS A 154 -2.94 -5.02 12.57
CA LYS A 154 -3.58 -6.32 12.33
C LYS A 154 -4.46 -6.78 13.48
N GLU A 155 -4.06 -6.48 14.71
CA GLU A 155 -4.85 -6.78 15.90
C GLU A 155 -6.07 -5.87 15.98
N LEU A 156 -5.89 -4.56 15.74
CA LEU A 156 -7.00 -3.59 15.67
C LEU A 156 -8.04 -3.99 14.61
N ALA A 157 -7.58 -4.32 13.40
CA ALA A 157 -8.43 -4.71 12.29
C ALA A 157 -9.15 -6.03 12.60
N ALA A 158 -8.46 -7.03 13.14
CA ALA A 158 -9.06 -8.32 13.49
C ALA A 158 -10.15 -8.18 14.56
N SER A 159 -9.90 -7.40 15.62
CA SER A 159 -10.90 -7.14 16.66
C SER A 159 -12.13 -6.42 16.10
N PHE A 160 -11.93 -5.35 15.32
CA PHE A 160 -13.02 -4.63 14.70
C PHE A 160 -13.84 -5.52 13.74
N ILE A 161 -13.18 -6.29 12.89
CA ILE A 161 -13.86 -7.23 11.99
C ILE A 161 -14.70 -8.23 12.78
N GLN A 162 -14.16 -8.77 13.88
CA GLN A 162 -14.89 -9.72 14.71
C GLN A 162 -16.10 -9.10 15.43
N GLU A 163 -15.97 -7.86 15.91
CA GLU A 163 -17.06 -7.10 16.54
C GLU A 163 -18.19 -6.76 15.55
N HIS A 164 -17.88 -6.64 14.26
CA HIS A 164 -18.82 -6.26 13.21
C HIS A 164 -19.32 -7.45 12.36
N GLY A 165 -19.35 -8.65 12.93
CA GLY A 165 -19.95 -9.83 12.29
C GLY A 165 -18.98 -10.71 11.50
N GLY A 166 -17.68 -10.51 11.68
CA GLY A 166 -16.62 -11.27 11.01
C GLY A 166 -16.37 -10.81 9.58
N LEU A 167 -15.43 -11.46 8.91
CA LEU A 167 -14.92 -11.03 7.60
C LEU A 167 -16.00 -10.99 6.50
N GLU A 168 -17.03 -11.83 6.61
CA GLU A 168 -18.13 -11.90 5.65
C GLU A 168 -19.02 -10.64 5.66
N ALA A 169 -19.03 -9.85 6.74
CA ALA A 169 -19.76 -8.59 6.80
C ALA A 169 -19.09 -7.47 5.99
N PHE A 170 -17.81 -7.64 5.65
CA PHE A 170 -16.99 -6.65 4.93
C PHE A 170 -17.02 -6.96 3.44
N VAL A 171 -18.16 -6.72 2.80
CA VAL A 171 -18.30 -6.92 1.36
C VAL A 171 -17.52 -5.84 0.61
N ILE A 172 -16.71 -6.27 -0.36
CA ILE A 172 -15.97 -5.39 -1.27
C ILE A 172 -16.76 -5.28 -2.56
N SER A 173 -17.06 -4.06 -2.98
CA SER A 173 -17.73 -3.85 -4.26
C SER A 173 -16.75 -4.22 -5.39
N PRO A 174 -17.11 -5.15 -6.29
CA PRO A 174 -16.47 -5.17 -7.60
C PRO A 174 -16.92 -3.90 -8.30
N ASP A 175 -16.00 -2.99 -8.58
CA ASP A 175 -16.34 -1.68 -9.15
C ASP A 175 -17.28 -1.82 -10.37
N LYS A 176 -18.38 -1.04 -10.35
CA LYS A 176 -19.47 -1.04 -11.33
C LYS A 176 -19.16 -0.23 -12.59
N ALA A 177 -17.94 0.30 -12.74
CA ALA A 177 -17.55 0.98 -13.97
C ALA A 177 -16.12 0.60 -14.40
N ALA A 178 -16.03 -0.38 -15.29
CA ALA A 178 -15.08 -0.29 -16.39
C ALA A 178 -13.57 -0.23 -16.04
N GLY A 179 -13.11 -0.94 -15.02
CA GLY A 179 -11.68 -1.22 -14.83
C GLY A 179 -11.27 -1.00 -13.39
N PHE A 180 -10.46 -1.92 -12.89
CA PHE A 180 -10.20 -2.08 -11.47
C PHE A 180 -9.66 -0.78 -10.86
N SER A 181 -10.56 -0.03 -10.23
CA SER A 181 -10.20 0.94 -9.23
C SER A 181 -9.94 0.22 -7.91
N VAL A 182 -9.28 0.97 -7.04
CA VAL A 182 -8.93 0.60 -5.68
C VAL A 182 -10.13 -0.01 -4.93
N ALA A 183 -10.02 -1.25 -4.42
CA ALA A 183 -11.11 -1.94 -3.74
C ALA A 183 -11.76 -1.09 -2.62
N GLU A 184 -13.09 -0.98 -2.61
CA GLU A 184 -13.85 -0.22 -1.61
C GLU A 184 -14.85 -1.12 -0.87
N LEU A 185 -15.10 -0.79 0.40
CA LEU A 185 -16.16 -1.43 1.18
C LEU A 185 -17.52 -0.93 0.69
N GLU A 186 -18.47 -1.84 0.40
CA GLU A 186 -19.81 -1.45 -0.07
C GLU A 186 -20.57 -0.63 0.97
N ASN A 187 -20.31 -0.92 2.25
CA ASN A 187 -20.99 -0.30 3.37
C ASN A 187 -20.19 0.89 3.91
N ALA A 188 -20.57 2.09 3.51
CA ALA A 188 -19.96 3.34 4.01
C ALA A 188 -20.11 3.54 5.53
N ALA A 189 -21.11 2.92 6.17
CA ALA A 189 -21.24 2.97 7.63
C ALA A 189 -20.09 2.23 8.32
N LEU A 190 -19.69 1.06 7.81
CA LEU A 190 -18.53 0.32 8.34
C LEU A 190 -17.23 1.12 8.22
N VAL A 191 -17.09 1.94 7.16
CA VAL A 191 -15.94 2.84 7.01
C VAL A 191 -15.93 3.90 8.11
N THR A 192 -17.09 4.47 8.43
CA THR A 192 -17.24 5.51 9.46
C THR A 192 -17.00 4.93 10.85
N ASP A 193 -17.62 3.79 11.15
CA ASP A 193 -17.45 3.05 12.40
C ASP A 193 -15.98 2.66 12.61
N TRP A 194 -15.31 2.19 11.55
CA TRP A 194 -13.89 1.85 11.60
C TRP A 194 -13.03 3.07 11.92
N GLN A 195 -13.32 4.22 11.31
CA GLN A 195 -12.59 5.46 11.59
C GLN A 195 -12.75 5.87 13.05
N GLU A 196 -13.94 5.74 13.63
CA GLU A 196 -14.19 6.05 15.05
C GLU A 196 -13.52 5.06 15.99
N TYR A 197 -13.65 3.76 15.69
CA TYR A 197 -12.97 2.69 16.43
C TYR A 197 -11.47 2.91 16.44
N HIS A 198 -10.88 3.17 15.27
CA HIS A 198 -9.45 3.42 15.14
C HIS A 198 -9.01 4.64 15.97
N ARG A 199 -9.75 5.77 15.95
CA ARG A 199 -9.41 6.94 16.79
C ARG A 199 -9.38 6.61 18.28
N LYS A 200 -10.30 5.74 18.73
CA LYS A 200 -10.44 5.38 20.14
C LYS A 200 -9.43 4.34 20.61
N HIS A 201 -9.05 3.42 19.72
CA HIS A 201 -8.30 2.22 20.08
C HIS A 201 -6.86 2.20 19.56
N ALA A 202 -6.54 2.95 18.51
CA ALA A 202 -5.19 3.00 17.98
C ALA A 202 -4.27 3.85 18.87
N ASN A 203 -3.11 3.30 19.18
CA ASN A 203 -2.00 4.03 19.75
C ASN A 203 -0.93 4.20 18.67
N LEU A 204 -0.80 5.43 18.17
CA LEU A 204 0.07 5.77 17.06
C LEU A 204 1.35 6.41 17.57
N ARG A 205 2.49 5.98 17.05
CA ARG A 205 3.81 6.57 17.37
C ARG A 205 4.61 6.88 16.11
N VAL A 206 5.38 7.97 16.16
CA VAL A 206 6.28 8.36 15.07
C VAL A 206 7.60 7.61 15.20
N VAL A 207 8.03 6.99 14.12
CA VAL A 207 9.26 6.18 14.07
C VAL A 207 10.05 6.48 12.80
N THR A 208 11.36 6.20 12.80
CA THR A 208 12.12 6.23 11.55
C THR A 208 11.59 5.17 10.59
N LYS A 209 11.70 5.43 9.29
CA LYS A 209 11.42 4.43 8.25
C LYS A 209 12.23 3.15 8.46
N HIS A 210 13.48 3.26 8.87
CA HIS A 210 14.32 2.10 9.18
C HIS A 210 13.75 1.26 10.32
N ALA A 211 13.31 1.92 11.41
CA ALA A 211 12.69 1.24 12.53
C ALA A 211 11.41 0.49 12.08
N ASN A 212 10.52 1.17 11.36
CA ASN A 212 9.26 0.59 10.92
C ASN A 212 9.45 -0.57 9.93
N ARG A 213 10.26 -0.35 8.88
CA ARG A 213 10.35 -1.24 7.73
C ARG A 213 11.37 -2.38 7.91
N SER A 214 12.25 -2.29 8.90
CA SER A 214 13.29 -3.29 9.15
C SER A 214 13.25 -3.84 10.57
N ILE A 215 13.41 -2.99 11.59
CA ILE A 215 13.54 -3.44 12.99
C ILE A 215 12.24 -4.10 13.48
N LEU A 216 11.10 -3.42 13.35
CA LEU A 216 9.81 -3.92 13.81
C LEU A 216 9.36 -5.16 13.02
N ARG A 217 9.59 -5.18 11.69
CA ARG A 217 9.29 -6.35 10.85
C ARG A 217 10.15 -7.58 11.16
N ARG A 218 11.37 -7.42 11.66
CA ARG A 218 12.19 -8.55 12.11
C ARG A 218 11.63 -9.11 13.42
N LYS A 219 11.37 -8.25 14.41
CA LYS A 219 10.76 -8.67 15.68
C LYS A 219 9.45 -9.45 15.49
N ALA A 220 8.55 -8.96 14.62
CA ALA A 220 7.28 -9.63 14.34
C ALA A 220 7.41 -11.00 13.62
N ARG A 221 8.59 -11.38 13.14
CA ARG A 221 8.86 -12.72 12.58
C ARG A 221 9.50 -13.68 13.59
N ASP A 222 10.11 -13.12 14.64
CA ASP A 222 10.81 -13.86 15.68
C ASP A 222 9.89 -14.18 16.88
N GLU A 223 8.71 -13.54 16.94
CA GLU A 223 7.60 -13.76 17.87
C GLU A 223 6.52 -14.66 17.25
#